data_AF-A0A2E2VD37-F1
#
_entry.id   AF-A0A2E2VD37-F1
#
_cell.length_a   1.000
_cell.length_b   1.000
_cell.length_c   1.000
_cell.angle_alpha   90.00
_cell.angle_beta   90.00
_cell.angle_gamma   90.00
#
_symmetry.space_group_name_H-M   'P 1'
#
loop_
_entity.id
_entity.type
_entity.pdbx_description
1 polymer ?
#
loop_
_entity_poly.entity_id
_entity_poly.type
_entity_poly.pdbx_seq_one_letter_code
_entity_poly.pdbx_strand_id
1 'polypeptide(L)'
;MNQVRVAVLSGFGINCETETMAVFEMAGATAVQVHVNRLVNGEMSLDDYHIMAVPGGFSFGDHLGSGRLMGNRLRFGLRDQVRRFVQSGKLVIGI
;
A
#
# COMPACT_ATOMS: atom_id res chain seq x y z
N MET A 1 8.68 -9.65 20.92
CA MET A 1 8.44 -10.25 19.59
C MET A 1 8.39 -9.11 18.59
N ASN A 2 9.01 -9.24 17.42
CA ASN A 2 8.97 -8.18 16.41
C ASN A 2 7.56 -8.14 15.80
N GLN A 3 6.84 -7.03 15.98
CA GLN A 3 5.45 -6.91 15.52
C GLN A 3 5.43 -6.72 14.00
N VAL A 4 4.67 -7.57 13.28
CA VAL A 4 4.52 -7.48 11.83
C VAL A 4 3.82 -6.18 11.46
N ARG A 5 4.40 -5.39 10.57
CA ARG A 5 3.84 -4.08 10.12
C ARG A 5 3.31 -4.17 8.70
N VAL A 6 2.11 -3.66 8.47
CA VAL A 6 1.44 -3.65 7.17
C VAL A 6 1.25 -2.23 6.69
N ALA A 7 1.76 -1.91 5.50
CA ALA A 7 1.41 -0.68 4.79
C ALA A 7 0.11 -0.93 4.03
N VAL A 8 -1.00 -0.41 4.56
CA VAL A 8 -2.29 -0.39 3.85
C VAL A 8 -2.32 0.89 3.02
N LEU A 9 -2.10 0.76 1.71
CA LEU A 9 -1.99 1.93 0.85
C LEU A 9 -3.34 2.66 0.76
N SER A 10 -3.30 3.98 0.93
CA SER A 10 -4.42 4.87 0.69
C SER A 10 -4.12 5.88 -0.40
N GLY A 11 -5.15 6.54 -0.89
CA GLY A 11 -5.05 7.51 -1.97
C GLY A 11 -6.42 7.99 -2.39
N PHE A 12 -6.46 8.94 -3.31
CA PHE A 12 -7.73 9.45 -3.84
C PHE A 12 -8.60 8.30 -4.37
N GLY A 13 -9.82 8.18 -3.86
CA GLY A 13 -10.83 7.22 -4.33
C GLY A 13 -10.65 5.77 -3.85
N ILE A 14 -9.57 5.44 -3.14
CA ILE A 14 -9.53 4.20 -2.34
C ILE A 14 -10.51 4.38 -1.18
N ASN A 15 -11.28 3.33 -0.87
CA ASN A 15 -12.33 3.40 0.16
C ASN A 15 -12.43 2.15 1.03
N CYS A 16 -11.59 1.14 0.79
CA CYS A 16 -11.57 -0.11 1.55
C CYS A 16 -10.42 -0.21 2.57
N GLU A 17 -9.82 0.91 2.99
CA GLU A 17 -8.68 0.90 3.90
C GLU A 17 -9.06 0.38 5.29
N THR A 18 -10.22 0.79 5.80
CA THR A 18 -10.62 0.54 7.20
C THR A 18 -10.79 -0.95 7.47
N GLU A 19 -11.52 -1.65 6.61
CA GLU A 19 -11.74 -3.09 6.70
C GLU A 19 -10.46 -3.88 6.41
N THR A 20 -9.62 -3.40 5.48
CA THR A 20 -8.33 -4.03 5.20
C THR A 20 -7.42 -3.95 6.43
N MET A 21 -7.34 -2.80 7.08
CA MET A 21 -6.60 -2.64 8.34
C MET A 21 -7.15 -3.55 9.44
N ALA A 22 -8.47 -3.56 9.64
CA ALA A 22 -9.11 -4.36 10.68
C ALA A 22 -8.77 -5.85 10.54
N VAL A 23 -8.78 -6.40 9.32
CA VAL A 23 -8.44 -7.82 9.09
C VAL A 23 -6.98 -8.12 9.42
N PHE A 24 -6.04 -7.23 9.07
CA PHE A 24 -4.63 -7.41 9.45
C PHE A 24 -4.40 -7.31 10.96
N GLU A 25 -5.10 -6.41 11.63
CA GLU A 25 -5.06 -6.28 13.09
C GLU A 25 -5.64 -7.52 13.78
N MET A 26 -6.77 -8.05 13.27
CA MET A 26 -7.33 -9.32 13.72
C MET A 26 -6.35 -10.50 13.54
N ALA A 27 -5.52 -10.45 12.50
CA ALA A 27 -4.46 -11.43 12.25
C ALA A 27 -3.18 -11.20 13.09
N GLY A 28 -3.15 -10.20 13.97
CA GLY A 28 -2.05 -9.92 14.88
C GLY A 28 -0.95 -9.00 14.34
N ALA A 29 -1.17 -8.37 13.19
CA ALA A 29 -0.25 -7.37 12.63
C ALA A 29 -0.62 -5.94 13.07
N THR A 30 0.32 -5.00 12.97
CA THR A 30 0.05 -3.56 13.05
C THR A 30 -0.21 -3.02 11.66
N ALA A 31 -1.46 -2.68 11.37
CA ALA A 31 -1.82 -2.03 10.12
C ALA A 31 -1.59 -0.52 10.22
N VAL A 32 -1.00 0.08 9.19
CA VAL A 32 -0.80 1.53 9.09
C VAL A 32 -1.38 1.97 7.77
N GLN A 33 -2.31 2.93 7.80
CA GLN A 33 -2.78 3.60 6.60
C GLN A 33 -1.66 4.48 6.04
N VAL A 34 -1.25 4.24 4.79
CA VAL A 34 -0.15 4.93 4.15
C VAL A 34 -0.63 5.57 2.86
N HIS A 35 -0.83 6.90 2.88
CA HIS A 35 -1.18 7.62 1.67
C HIS A 35 -0.03 7.55 0.66
N VAL A 36 -0.31 7.09 -0.57
CA VAL A 36 0.70 6.79 -1.60
C VAL A 36 1.66 7.96 -1.86
N ASN A 37 1.16 9.20 -1.80
CA ASN A 37 2.00 10.39 -1.99
C ASN A 37 3.06 10.57 -0.89
N ARG A 38 2.84 10.10 0.33
CA ARG A 38 3.84 10.19 1.42
C ARG A 38 5.05 9.31 1.13
N LEU A 39 4.83 8.15 0.50
CA LEU A 39 5.91 7.30 -0.01
C LEU A 39 6.64 7.97 -1.19
N VAL A 40 5.88 8.58 -2.10
CA VAL A 40 6.44 9.24 -3.30
C VAL A 40 7.30 10.44 -2.91
N ASN A 41 6.88 11.19 -1.90
CA ASN A 41 7.59 12.36 -1.37
C ASN A 41 8.76 11.99 -0.44
N GLY A 42 8.94 10.71 -0.09
CA GLY A 42 9.98 10.26 0.83
C GLY A 42 9.72 10.58 2.30
N GLU A 43 8.49 10.95 2.67
CA GLU A 43 8.08 11.16 4.07
C GLU A 43 7.96 9.83 4.84
N MET A 44 7.77 8.73 4.10
CA MET A 44 7.66 7.36 4.61
C MET A 44 8.39 6.42 3.65
N SER A 45 8.86 5.27 4.15
CA SER A 45 9.53 4.25 3.32
C SER A 45 8.78 2.91 3.37
N LEU A 46 8.67 2.23 2.23
CA LEU A 46 8.20 0.83 2.20
C LEU A 46 9.13 -0.13 2.96
N ASP A 47 10.39 0.26 3.17
CA ASP A 47 11.37 -0.58 3.88
C ASP A 47 10.98 -0.78 5.36
N ASP A 48 10.16 0.11 5.92
CA ASP A 48 9.68 0.08 7.30
C ASP A 48 8.57 -0.97 7.57
N TYR A 49 8.10 -1.64 6.50
CA TYR A 49 6.96 -2.55 6.52
C TYR A 49 7.36 -3.97 6.10
N HIS A 50 6.53 -4.94 6.50
CA HIS A 50 6.70 -6.36 6.17
C HIS A 50 5.70 -6.82 5.10
N ILE A 51 4.54 -6.15 5.04
CA ILE A 51 3.46 -6.43 4.09
C ILE A 51 3.01 -5.12 3.44
N MET A 52 2.78 -5.12 2.13
CA MET A 52 2.15 -4.03 1.39
C MET A 52 0.78 -4.49 0.88
N ALA A 53 -0.28 -3.83 1.32
CA ALA A 53 -1.64 -4.09 0.87
C ALA A 53 -2.13 -2.94 -0.01
N VAL A 54 -2.67 -3.28 -1.18
CA VAL A 54 -3.38 -2.37 -2.08
C VAL A 54 -4.88 -2.65 -1.92
N PRO A 55 -5.62 -1.82 -1.16
CA PRO A 55 -7.05 -2.01 -0.96
C PRO A 55 -7.86 -1.72 -2.22
N GLY A 56 -9.09 -2.24 -2.24
CA GLY A 56 -10.08 -1.95 -3.27
C GLY A 56 -10.62 -0.52 -3.21
N GLY A 57 -11.44 -0.19 -4.21
CA GLY A 57 -12.13 1.08 -4.34
C GLY A 57 -12.10 1.62 -5.76
N PHE A 58 -12.23 2.93 -5.90
CA PHE A 58 -12.28 3.65 -7.18
C PHE A 58 -11.10 4.61 -7.27
N SER A 59 -9.88 4.07 -7.29
CA SER A 59 -8.68 4.89 -7.23
C SER A 59 -8.69 5.96 -8.33
N PHE A 60 -8.57 7.23 -7.93
CA PHE A 60 -8.71 8.40 -8.80
C PHE A 60 -10.00 8.42 -9.63
N GLY A 61 -11.11 7.97 -9.03
CA GLY A 61 -12.44 7.93 -9.65
C GLY A 61 -12.52 7.03 -10.90
N ASP A 62 -11.52 6.17 -11.11
CA ASP A 62 -11.34 5.36 -12.31
C ASP A 62 -11.35 6.17 -13.63
N HIS A 63 -11.09 7.48 -13.57
CA HIS A 63 -11.23 8.41 -14.70
C HIS A 63 -10.38 8.04 -15.92
N LEU A 64 -9.24 7.38 -15.72
CA LEU A 64 -8.33 6.93 -16.79
C LEU A 64 -8.32 5.39 -16.95
N GLY A 65 -9.28 4.71 -16.32
CA GLY A 65 -9.37 3.26 -16.18
C GLY A 65 -9.05 2.81 -14.75
N SER A 66 -9.77 1.77 -14.30
CA SER A 66 -9.67 1.26 -12.93
C SER A 66 -8.24 0.88 -12.56
N GLY A 67 -7.79 1.35 -11.40
CA GLY A 67 -6.44 1.12 -10.88
C GLY A 67 -5.29 1.75 -11.68
N ARG A 68 -5.52 2.33 -12.86
CA ARG A 68 -4.44 2.73 -13.79
C ARG A 68 -3.53 3.80 -13.20
N LEU A 69 -4.12 4.82 -12.57
CA LEU A 69 -3.33 5.91 -12.00
C LEU A 69 -2.58 5.47 -10.73
N MET A 70 -3.19 4.63 -9.89
CA MET A 70 -2.50 4.01 -8.76
C MET A 70 -1.34 3.12 -9.21
N GLY A 71 -1.57 2.27 -10.21
CA GLY A 71 -0.52 1.45 -10.83
C GLY A 71 0.62 2.29 -11.40
N ASN A 72 0.32 3.44 -12.01
CA ASN A 72 1.35 4.38 -12.47
C ASN A 72 2.13 5.00 -11.32
N ARG A 73 1.49 5.35 -10.19
CA ARG A 73 2.20 5.83 -8.99
C ARG A 73 3.17 4.77 -8.47
N LEU A 74 2.76 3.51 -8.39
CA LEU A 74 3.63 2.40 -8.00
C LEU A 74 4.76 2.17 -9.01
N ARG A 75 4.45 2.17 -10.31
CA ARG A 75 5.39 1.86 -11.39
C ARG A 75 6.42 2.96 -11.68
N PHE A 76 6.05 4.23 -11.50
CA PHE A 76 6.89 5.36 -11.87
C PHE A 76 7.31 6.21 -10.67
N GLY A 77 6.43 6.41 -9.68
CA GLY A 77 6.75 7.16 -8.46
C GLY A 77 7.47 6.34 -7.40
N LEU A 78 7.18 5.03 -7.31
CA LEU A 78 7.70 4.14 -6.26
C LEU A 78 8.48 2.94 -6.81
N ARG A 79 8.92 3.00 -8.07
CA ARG A 79 9.50 1.86 -8.79
C ARG A 79 10.55 1.12 -7.98
N ASP A 80 11.53 1.86 -7.46
CA ASP A 80 12.67 1.26 -6.79
C ASP A 80 12.34 0.75 -5.40
N GLN A 81 11.47 1.47 -4.66
CA GLN A 81 10.96 1.01 -3.37
C GLN A 81 10.16 -0.29 -3.52
N VAL A 82 9.22 -0.34 -4.47
CA VAL A 82 8.40 -1.55 -4.73
C VAL A 82 9.26 -2.72 -5.18
N ARG A 83 10.25 -2.49 -6.07
CA ARG A 83 11.18 -3.54 -6.51
C ARG A 83 11.99 -4.09 -5.35
N ARG A 84 12.62 -3.23 -4.55
CA ARG A 84 13.39 -3.67 -3.37
C ARG A 84 12.50 -4.42 -2.37
N PHE A 85 11.29 -3.93 -2.13
CA PHE A 85 10.32 -4.56 -1.24
C PHE A 85 10.03 -6.01 -1.68
N VAL A 86 9.68 -6.22 -2.94
CA VAL A 86 9.42 -7.57 -3.49
C VAL A 86 10.69 -8.43 -3.51
N GLN A 87 11.83 -7.87 -3.92
CA GLN A 87 13.11 -8.60 -3.95
C GLN A 87 13.59 -9.04 -2.56
N SER A 88 13.21 -8.31 -1.51
CA SER A 88 13.50 -8.69 -0.12
C SER A 88 12.61 -9.81 0.42
N GLY A 89 11.72 -10.38 -0.39
CA GLY A 89 10.81 -11.46 -0.01
C GLY A 89 9.62 -11.01 0.85
N LYS A 90 9.37 -9.69 0.94
CA LYS A 90 8.23 -9.14 1.68
C LYS A 90 6.92 -9.38 0.91
N LEU A 91 5.82 -9.45 1.65
CA LEU A 91 4.54 -9.91 1.13
C LEU A 91 3.75 -8.77 0.50
N VAL A 92 3.10 -9.02 -0.64
CA VAL A 92 2.25 -8.06 -1.32
C VAL A 92 0.88 -8.68 -1.57
N ILE A 93 -0.18 -7.93 -1.32
CA ILE A 93 -1.56 -8.30 -1.66
C ILE A 93 -2.25 -7.12 -2.35
N GLY A 94 -3.03 -7.41 -3.38
CA GLY A 94 -3.96 -6.47 -4.02
C GLY A 94 -5.35 -7.09 -4.05
N ILE A 95 -6.36 -6.29 -3.72
CA ILE A 95 -7.77 -6.69 -3.58
C ILE A 95 -8.61 -5.99 -4.65
#